data_AF-A0A2G4SVP3-F1
#
_entry.id   AF-A0A2G4SVP3-F1
#
_cell.length_a   1.000
_cell.length_b   1.000
_cell.length_c   1.000
_cell.angle_alpha   90.00
_cell.angle_beta   90.00
_cell.angle_gamma   90.00
#
_symmetry.space_group_name_H-M   'P 1'
#
loop_
_entity.id
_entity.type
_entity.pdbx_description
1 polymer ?
#
loop_
_entity_poly.entity_id
_entity_poly.type
_entity_poly.pdbx_seq_one_letter_code
_entity_poly.pdbx_strand_id
1 'polypeptide(L)'
;MFADFYDVVPAAITDEDGDEIDVIMSPSHIEQFQTMLAKPTQLTLRRPVQDLSPKNIFRTCDTDMIEILNQDWEIKPRQRFIVARVLIGSVIIDTENHHGLLILALEVYGRDPNIDSHAEQRSSTGSTRQSTSVPSLGHNDFEICTMHQTEGKNISMKLILGTHPFNALVTASARIDNLVDQPECGPNTVNFVVPPHSHLKYKLYLDSQSWSDSLTLGEKTNLDSIYTHSRLMKLRQLKTRFHEIDTYSSKRSTLFHGYLQQPMTVFTYGKGTTSINSGALSSRLLATLATSVVRDGESARLAKNSVEKLLPEFTKETKAKLVFLRILQLFDDNDNISIIGNRDLNSLAEELATLLAPYISTANKKSVIPSIADHLKLY
;
A
#
# COMPACT_ATOMS: atom_id res chain seq x y z
N MET A 1 -19.02 -1.90 16.76
CA MET A 1 -18.07 -2.97 16.41
C MET A 1 -16.64 -2.58 16.79
N PHE A 2 -16.11 -1.42 16.38
CA PHE A 2 -14.85 -0.91 16.99
C PHE A 2 -14.93 -0.47 18.46
N ALA A 3 -16.14 -0.20 18.97
CA ALA A 3 -16.32 0.11 20.39
C ALA A 3 -15.92 -1.03 21.34
N ASP A 4 -15.95 -2.27 20.86
CA ASP A 4 -15.55 -3.44 21.64
C ASP A 4 -14.04 -3.71 21.53
N PHE A 5 -13.33 -3.03 20.61
CA PHE A 5 -11.87 -3.10 20.48
C PHE A 5 -11.13 -2.13 21.41
N TYR A 6 -11.83 -1.24 22.12
CA TYR A 6 -11.20 -0.32 23.06
C TYR A 6 -10.60 -1.02 24.29
N ASP A 7 -10.95 -2.29 24.52
CA ASP A 7 -10.35 -3.16 25.53
C ASP A 7 -9.65 -4.37 24.88
N VAL A 8 -8.96 -4.21 23.75
CA VAL A 8 -8.13 -5.33 23.28
C VAL A 8 -6.98 -5.59 24.26
N VAL A 9 -7.01 -6.75 24.90
CA VAL A 9 -5.97 -7.16 25.84
C VAL A 9 -5.06 -8.16 25.12
N PRO A 10 -3.73 -8.04 25.19
CA PRO A 10 -2.85 -9.13 24.84
C PRO A 10 -3.26 -10.38 25.61
N ALA A 11 -3.50 -11.47 24.90
CA ALA A 11 -3.83 -12.77 25.47
C ALA A 11 -2.91 -13.83 24.88
N ALA A 12 -2.59 -14.85 25.65
CA ALA A 12 -1.91 -16.04 25.14
C ALA A 12 -2.96 -17.14 24.92
N ILE A 13 -2.97 -17.74 23.74
CA ILE A 13 -3.72 -18.96 23.47
C ILE A 13 -2.74 -20.10 23.21
N THR A 14 -3.04 -21.28 23.72
CA THR A 14 -2.24 -22.48 23.44
C THR A 14 -2.83 -23.16 22.20
N ASP A 15 -2.00 -23.47 21.21
CA ASP A 15 -2.45 -24.22 20.04
C ASP A 15 -2.55 -25.74 20.28
N GLU A 16 -2.86 -26.50 19.24
CA GLU A 16 -3.03 -27.95 19.30
C GLU A 16 -1.73 -28.70 19.64
N ASP A 17 -0.58 -28.06 19.40
CA ASP A 17 0.76 -28.61 19.65
C ASP A 17 1.30 -28.20 21.04
N GLY A 18 0.63 -27.29 21.73
CA GLY A 18 0.98 -26.85 23.07
C GLY A 18 1.75 -25.52 23.10
N ASP A 19 1.90 -24.85 21.97
CA ASP A 19 2.66 -23.61 21.86
C ASP A 19 1.79 -22.39 22.22
N GLU A 20 2.37 -21.46 23.01
CA GLU A 20 1.70 -20.20 23.36
C GLU A 20 1.80 -19.18 22.23
N ILE A 21 0.64 -18.75 21.74
CA ILE A 21 0.49 -17.74 20.70
C ILE A 21 -0.06 -16.46 21.33
N ASP A 22 0.72 -15.39 21.26
CA ASP A 22 0.27 -14.04 21.59
C ASP A 22 -0.77 -13.56 20.56
N VAL A 23 -2.00 -13.36 21.01
CA VAL A 23 -3.13 -12.84 20.24
C VAL A 23 -3.66 -11.55 20.85
N ILE A 24 -4.26 -10.72 19.99
CA ILE A 24 -4.99 -9.51 20.40
C ILE A 24 -6.47 -9.77 20.14
N MET A 25 -7.28 -9.79 21.20
CA MET A 25 -8.73 -10.03 21.15
C MET A 25 -9.46 -9.07 22.08
N SER A 26 -10.73 -8.76 21.82
CA SER A 26 -11.55 -8.03 22.78
C SER A 26 -11.90 -8.91 24.00
N PRO A 27 -12.24 -8.34 25.17
CA PRO A 27 -12.48 -9.11 26.39
C PRO A 27 -13.70 -10.03 26.25
N SER A 28 -14.72 -9.58 25.52
CA SER A 28 -15.91 -10.37 25.19
C SER A 28 -15.59 -11.62 24.36
N HIS A 29 -14.56 -11.56 23.50
CA HIS A 29 -14.11 -12.72 22.73
C HIS A 29 -13.22 -13.65 23.55
N ILE A 30 -12.40 -13.11 24.46
CA ILE A 30 -11.61 -13.92 25.41
C ILE A 30 -12.55 -14.77 26.27
N GLU A 31 -13.62 -14.18 26.80
CA GLU A 31 -14.60 -14.87 27.62
C GLU A 31 -15.36 -15.97 26.83
N GLN A 32 -15.75 -15.69 25.59
CA GLN A 32 -16.38 -16.68 24.70
C GLN A 32 -15.44 -17.84 24.37
N PHE A 33 -14.17 -17.54 24.05
CA PHE A 33 -13.16 -18.54 23.73
C PHE A 33 -12.84 -19.44 24.93
N GLN A 34 -12.68 -18.86 26.12
CA GLN A 34 -12.51 -19.60 27.37
C GLN A 34 -13.73 -20.47 27.70
N THR A 35 -14.94 -19.98 27.43
CA THR A 35 -16.19 -20.75 27.61
C THR A 35 -16.28 -21.95 26.67
N MET A 36 -15.80 -21.81 25.42
CA MET A 36 -15.73 -22.92 24.45
C MET A 36 -14.72 -23.99 24.85
N LEU A 37 -13.54 -23.60 25.36
CA LEU A 37 -12.52 -24.54 25.84
C LEU A 37 -12.94 -25.28 27.12
N ALA A 38 -13.77 -24.65 27.96
CA ALA A 38 -14.20 -25.21 29.24
C ALA A 38 -15.31 -26.28 29.15
N LYS A 39 -15.97 -26.46 27.98
CA LYS A 39 -17.05 -27.45 27.80
C LYS A 39 -16.96 -28.17 26.45
N PRO A 40 -16.32 -29.35 26.37
CA PRO A 40 -16.34 -30.16 25.17
C PRO A 40 -17.67 -30.90 25.09
N THR A 41 -18.71 -30.32 24.50
CA THR A 41 -19.94 -31.07 24.20
C THR A 41 -20.60 -30.55 22.93
N GLN A 42 -20.91 -31.48 22.01
CA GLN A 42 -21.61 -31.25 20.75
C GLN A 42 -22.92 -30.47 20.96
N LEU A 43 -22.98 -29.23 20.46
CA LEU A 43 -24.21 -28.47 20.32
C LEU A 43 -24.62 -28.44 18.85
N THR A 44 -25.72 -29.12 18.53
CA THR A 44 -26.37 -29.04 17.22
C THR A 44 -27.11 -27.70 17.14
N LEU A 45 -26.58 -26.75 16.36
CA LEU A 45 -27.20 -25.44 16.14
C LEU A 45 -28.51 -25.59 15.33
N ARG A 46 -29.66 -25.41 16.01
CA ARG A 46 -30.95 -25.17 15.34
C ARG A 46 -31.13 -23.67 15.11
N ARG A 47 -31.08 -23.28 13.83
CA ARG A 47 -31.25 -21.96 13.19
C ARG A 47 -29.99 -21.07 13.11
N PRO A 48 -29.74 -20.44 11.94
CA PRO A 48 -28.52 -19.69 11.68
C PRO A 48 -28.59 -18.33 12.37
N VAL A 49 -27.99 -18.24 13.56
CA VAL A 49 -27.48 -16.96 14.06
C VAL A 49 -26.29 -16.64 13.16
N GLN A 50 -26.34 -15.49 12.48
CA GLN A 50 -25.24 -14.98 11.66
C GLN A 50 -23.93 -15.10 12.43
N ASP A 51 -22.93 -15.70 11.80
CA ASP A 51 -21.57 -15.93 12.29
C ASP A 51 -21.05 -14.74 13.11
N LEU A 52 -20.99 -14.91 14.43
CA LEU A 52 -20.21 -14.09 15.35
C LEU A 52 -18.84 -14.76 15.55
N SER A 53 -18.14 -15.04 14.46
CA SER A 53 -16.69 -15.25 14.53
C SER A 53 -16.03 -13.88 14.79
N PRO A 54 -14.95 -13.80 15.59
CA PRO A 54 -14.13 -12.59 15.63
C PRO A 54 -13.64 -12.35 14.21
N LYS A 55 -14.14 -11.29 13.56
CA LYS A 55 -13.98 -11.11 12.11
C LYS A 55 -12.51 -11.03 11.67
N ASN A 56 -11.59 -10.65 12.56
CA ASN A 56 -10.15 -10.64 12.30
C ASN A 56 -9.41 -11.23 13.51
N ILE A 57 -8.58 -12.24 13.28
CA ILE A 57 -7.66 -12.82 14.27
C ILE A 57 -6.26 -12.32 13.95
N PHE A 58 -5.58 -11.72 14.91
CA PHE A 58 -4.24 -11.20 14.75
C PHE A 58 -3.19 -12.10 15.39
N ARG A 59 -2.09 -12.35 14.68
CA ARG A 59 -0.94 -13.13 15.17
C ARG A 59 0.30 -12.26 15.18
N THR A 60 1.14 -12.42 16.20
CA THR A 60 2.45 -11.77 16.22
C THR A 60 3.28 -12.24 15.02
N CYS A 61 3.95 -11.31 14.33
CA CYS A 61 4.87 -11.63 13.25
C CYS A 61 6.13 -12.30 13.83
N ASP A 62 6.20 -13.64 13.74
CA ASP A 62 7.27 -14.46 14.29
C ASP A 62 8.46 -14.63 13.33
N THR A 63 9.48 -15.37 13.77
CA THR A 63 10.71 -15.62 13.00
C THR A 63 10.46 -16.37 11.70
N ASP A 64 9.55 -17.35 11.68
CA ASP A 64 9.25 -18.16 10.50
C ASP A 64 8.54 -17.31 9.43
N MET A 65 7.61 -16.46 9.88
CA MET A 65 6.95 -15.48 9.03
C MET A 65 7.97 -14.49 8.45
N ILE A 66 8.91 -14.01 9.26
CA ILE A 66 9.98 -13.10 8.82
C ILE A 66 10.89 -13.79 7.80
N GLU A 67 11.24 -15.06 7.98
CA GLU A 67 12.04 -15.83 7.01
C GLU A 67 11.32 -15.93 5.66
N ILE A 68 10.01 -16.22 5.67
CA ILE A 68 9.19 -16.24 4.44
C ILE A 68 9.19 -14.86 3.77
N LEU A 69 9.04 -13.77 4.53
CA LEU A 69 9.05 -12.42 3.99
C LEU A 69 10.43 -12.03 3.41
N ASN A 70 11.53 -12.57 3.95
CA ASN A 70 12.90 -12.28 3.54
C ASN A 70 13.41 -13.08 2.34
N GLN A 71 12.57 -13.88 1.68
CA GLN A 71 12.99 -14.63 0.50
C GLN A 71 13.50 -13.72 -0.62
N ASP A 72 14.50 -14.20 -1.36
CA ASP A 72 15.15 -13.48 -2.46
C ASP A 72 14.17 -13.21 -3.61
N TRP A 73 14.03 -11.94 -3.98
CA TRP A 73 13.13 -11.49 -5.06
C TRP A 73 13.69 -11.71 -6.47
N GLU A 74 15.00 -11.86 -6.63
CA GLU A 74 15.61 -12.23 -7.92
C GLU A 74 15.23 -13.67 -8.27
N ILE A 75 15.30 -14.56 -7.27
CA ILE A 75 14.94 -15.97 -7.41
C ILE A 75 13.41 -16.15 -7.38
N LYS A 76 12.71 -15.39 -6.53
CA LYS A 76 11.26 -15.49 -6.32
C LYS A 76 10.56 -14.13 -6.53
N PRO A 77 10.44 -13.64 -7.78
CA PRO A 77 9.88 -12.31 -8.07
C PRO A 77 8.41 -12.14 -7.69
N ARG A 78 7.68 -13.23 -7.41
CA ARG A 78 6.27 -13.17 -6.95
C ARG A 78 6.15 -12.77 -5.48
N GLN A 79 7.24 -12.88 -4.71
CA GLN A 79 7.26 -12.57 -3.29
C GLN A 79 6.77 -11.15 -2.99
N ARG A 80 7.00 -10.20 -3.91
CA ARG A 80 6.49 -8.83 -3.83
C ARG A 80 4.97 -8.71 -3.69
N PHE A 81 4.19 -9.62 -4.29
CA PHE A 81 2.74 -9.62 -4.18
C PHE A 81 2.27 -10.29 -2.88
N ILE A 82 2.98 -11.35 -2.46
CA ILE A 82 2.73 -12.07 -1.21
C ILE A 82 2.95 -11.13 -0.03
N VAL A 83 4.11 -10.49 0.04
CA VAL A 83 4.45 -9.48 1.05
C VAL A 83 3.40 -8.38 1.12
N ALA A 84 2.97 -7.86 -0.04
CA ALA A 84 1.95 -6.83 -0.08
C ALA A 84 0.59 -7.31 0.46
N ARG A 85 0.24 -8.59 0.26
CA ARG A 85 -0.98 -9.21 0.80
C ARG A 85 -0.86 -9.53 2.29
N VAL A 86 0.32 -9.92 2.78
CA VAL A 86 0.56 -10.22 4.20
C VAL A 86 0.40 -8.96 5.05
N LEU A 87 1.06 -7.87 4.64
CA LEU A 87 1.21 -6.67 5.48
C LEU A 87 -0.04 -5.79 5.52
N ILE A 88 -1.01 -6.00 4.61
CA ILE A 88 -2.22 -5.18 4.57
C ILE A 88 -3.19 -5.60 5.68
N GLY A 89 -3.80 -4.62 6.36
CA GLY A 89 -4.66 -4.90 7.52
C GLY A 89 -3.88 -5.28 8.78
N SER A 90 -2.55 -5.34 8.72
CA SER A 90 -1.73 -5.57 9.91
C SER A 90 -1.82 -4.41 10.89
N VAL A 91 -1.57 -4.70 12.16
CA VAL A 91 -1.60 -3.73 13.27
C VAL A 91 -0.20 -3.59 13.84
N ILE A 92 0.25 -2.35 14.02
CA ILE A 92 1.48 -2.04 14.76
C ILE A 92 1.08 -1.57 16.15
N ILE A 93 1.64 -2.19 17.19
CA ILE A 93 1.39 -1.83 18.59
C ILE A 93 2.65 -1.23 19.19
N ASP A 94 2.54 -0.03 19.74
CA ASP A 94 3.48 0.53 20.71
C ASP A 94 3.18 -0.07 22.08
N THR A 95 4.01 -1.03 22.51
CA THR A 95 3.78 -1.80 23.74
C THR A 95 4.05 -0.99 25.00
N GLU A 96 4.81 0.12 24.90
CA GLU A 96 5.08 0.99 26.05
C GLU A 96 3.96 2.00 26.28
N ASN A 97 3.44 2.59 25.19
CA ASN A 97 2.41 3.63 25.28
C ASN A 97 0.98 3.12 25.02
N HIS A 98 0.82 1.83 24.74
CA HIS A 98 -0.46 1.18 24.42
C HIS A 98 -1.19 1.84 23.23
N HIS A 99 -0.44 2.32 22.26
CA HIS A 99 -0.98 2.88 21.02
C HIS A 99 -1.03 1.83 19.92
N GLY A 100 -2.03 1.89 19.05
CA GLY A 100 -2.21 0.95 17.96
C GLY A 100 -2.44 1.64 16.63
N LEU A 101 -1.82 1.13 15.57
CA LEU A 101 -1.97 1.63 14.21
C LEU A 101 -2.38 0.51 13.27
N LEU A 102 -3.55 0.63 12.64
CA LEU A 102 -4.01 -0.26 11.57
C LEU A 102 -3.47 0.21 10.21
N ILE A 103 -2.86 -0.69 9.45
CA ILE A 103 -2.37 -0.43 8.10
C ILE A 103 -3.50 -0.61 7.08
N LEU A 104 -3.89 0.48 6.41
CA LEU A 104 -5.01 0.52 5.47
C LEU A 104 -4.58 0.48 4.01
N ALA A 105 -3.38 0.96 3.69
CA ALA A 105 -2.78 0.87 2.37
C ALA A 105 -1.26 0.92 2.47
N LEU A 106 -0.59 0.16 1.61
CA LEU A 106 0.88 0.14 1.53
C LEU A 106 1.36 -0.12 0.10
N GLU A 107 2.60 0.26 -0.15
CA GLU A 107 3.30 0.09 -1.42
C GLU A 107 4.64 -0.60 -1.17
N VAL A 108 4.90 -1.71 -1.87
CA VAL A 108 6.15 -2.46 -1.68
C VAL A 108 7.16 -2.13 -2.78
N TYR A 109 8.40 -1.94 -2.36
CA TYR A 109 9.55 -1.59 -3.18
C TYR A 109 10.68 -2.58 -2.94
N GLY A 110 11.31 -3.06 -4.02
CA GLY A 110 12.54 -3.84 -3.91
C GLY A 110 13.70 -2.99 -3.40
N ARG A 111 14.79 -3.62 -2.95
CA ARG A 111 16.04 -2.91 -2.61
C ARG A 111 17.08 -2.88 -3.72
N ASP A 112 17.03 -3.84 -4.64
CA ASP A 112 17.93 -3.88 -5.78
C ASP A 112 17.34 -3.09 -6.97
N PRO A 113 18.04 -2.06 -7.49
CA PRO A 113 17.64 -1.33 -8.69
C PRO A 113 17.45 -2.19 -9.95
N ASN A 114 18.07 -3.37 -10.03
CA ASN A 114 17.91 -4.32 -11.13
C ASN A 114 16.57 -5.08 -11.02
N ILE A 115 16.02 -5.21 -9.82
CA ILE A 115 14.74 -5.90 -9.54
C ILE A 115 13.58 -4.90 -9.53
N ASP A 116 13.81 -3.70 -8.99
CA ASP A 116 12.82 -2.63 -8.91
C ASP A 116 13.44 -1.30 -9.31
N SER A 117 12.97 -0.72 -10.41
CA SER A 117 13.47 0.58 -10.87
C SER A 117 13.16 1.70 -9.87
N HIS A 118 12.29 1.48 -8.89
CA HIS A 118 11.99 2.41 -7.80
C HIS A 118 12.60 1.97 -6.47
N ALA A 119 13.64 1.14 -6.51
CA ALA A 119 14.31 0.67 -5.32
C ALA A 119 14.79 1.81 -4.40
N GLU A 120 14.81 1.55 -3.09
CA GLU A 120 15.28 2.51 -2.08
C GLU A 120 16.70 2.98 -2.43
N GLN A 121 16.84 4.26 -2.76
CA GLN A 121 18.14 4.84 -3.08
C GLN A 121 18.92 5.10 -1.80
N ARG A 122 20.04 4.39 -1.62
CA ARG A 122 21.08 4.76 -0.65
C ARG A 122 21.82 5.98 -1.21
N SER A 123 21.57 7.19 -0.71
CA SER A 123 22.30 8.36 -1.22
C SER A 123 23.78 8.27 -0.84
N SER A 124 24.67 8.34 -1.82
CA SER A 124 26.14 8.23 -1.64
C SER A 124 26.81 9.53 -1.18
N THR A 125 26.06 10.61 -0.95
CA THR A 125 26.60 11.95 -0.68
C THR A 125 26.13 12.54 0.66
N GLY A 126 27.04 12.63 1.64
CA GLY A 126 26.99 13.64 2.71
C GLY A 126 26.61 13.19 4.13
N SER A 127 27.64 13.03 4.96
CA SER A 127 27.83 13.21 6.43
C SER A 127 26.72 13.09 7.49
N THR A 128 25.44 12.89 7.19
CA THR A 128 24.43 12.53 8.20
C THR A 128 24.14 11.04 8.07
N ARG A 129 24.35 10.26 9.15
CA ARG A 129 23.93 8.85 9.23
C ARG A 129 22.50 8.76 8.69
N GLN A 130 22.34 8.20 7.50
CA GLN A 130 21.02 8.02 6.92
C GLN A 130 20.28 7.02 7.80
N SER A 131 19.11 7.41 8.30
CA SER A 131 18.13 6.44 8.73
C SER A 131 17.90 5.50 7.55
N THR A 132 18.08 4.20 7.74
CA THR A 132 17.75 3.18 6.76
C THR A 132 16.68 2.28 7.36
N SER A 133 15.78 1.80 6.53
CA SER A 133 14.82 0.77 6.92
C SER A 133 15.43 -0.64 6.85
N VAL A 134 16.71 -0.77 6.48
CA VAL A 134 17.41 -2.05 6.47
C VAL A 134 17.62 -2.50 7.93
N PRO A 135 17.22 -3.72 8.29
CA PRO A 135 17.48 -4.26 9.62
C PRO A 135 18.98 -4.26 9.96
N SER A 136 19.31 -3.97 11.22
CA SER A 136 20.72 -3.95 11.66
C SER A 136 21.27 -5.37 11.77
N LEU A 137 22.55 -5.54 11.42
CA LEU A 137 23.26 -6.81 11.59
C LEU A 137 23.20 -7.25 13.06
N GLY A 138 22.58 -8.40 13.32
CA GLY A 138 22.50 -9.01 14.65
C GLY A 138 21.17 -8.82 15.41
N HIS A 139 20.20 -8.08 14.85
CA HIS A 139 18.87 -7.91 15.43
C HIS A 139 17.81 -8.02 14.35
N ASN A 140 16.86 -8.96 14.52
CA ASN A 140 15.62 -9.20 13.76
C ASN A 140 15.67 -8.79 12.28
N ASP A 141 15.57 -9.71 11.32
CA ASP A 141 15.54 -9.46 9.86
C ASP A 141 14.29 -8.68 9.37
N PHE A 142 13.71 -7.86 10.24
CA PHE A 142 12.54 -7.03 10.04
C PHE A 142 12.64 -5.76 10.90
N GLU A 143 12.39 -4.60 10.30
CA GLU A 143 12.46 -3.27 10.92
C GLU A 143 11.14 -2.51 10.69
N ILE A 144 10.64 -1.83 11.71
CA ILE A 144 9.53 -0.88 11.59
C ILE A 144 10.08 0.48 12.02
N CYS A 145 10.02 1.48 11.14
CA CYS A 145 10.51 2.81 11.49
C CYS A 145 9.81 3.92 10.71
N THR A 146 9.82 5.12 11.29
CA THR A 146 9.47 6.36 10.60
C THR A 146 10.75 7.04 10.17
N MET A 147 10.88 7.28 8.86
CA MET A 147 12.07 7.89 8.26
C MET A 147 11.78 9.29 7.74
N HIS A 148 12.72 10.21 7.96
CA HIS A 148 12.69 11.51 7.30
C HIS A 148 13.27 11.37 5.89
N GLN A 149 12.44 11.64 4.88
CA GLN A 149 12.88 11.68 3.49
C GLN A 149 12.68 13.08 2.92
N THR A 150 13.76 13.65 2.40
CA THR A 150 13.78 14.95 1.74
C THR A 150 13.56 14.76 0.23
N GLU A 151 12.47 15.32 -0.30
CA GLU A 151 12.18 15.40 -1.73
C GLU A 151 12.24 16.89 -2.14
N GLY A 152 13.42 17.34 -2.59
CA GLY A 152 13.70 18.75 -2.89
C GLY A 152 13.68 19.61 -1.62
N LYS A 153 12.69 20.51 -1.49
CA LYS A 153 12.50 21.36 -0.30
C LYS A 153 11.55 20.77 0.74
N ASN A 154 10.86 19.68 0.39
CA ASN A 154 9.86 19.08 1.26
C ASN A 154 10.50 17.97 2.08
N ILE A 155 10.23 17.96 3.38
CA ILE A 155 10.58 16.86 4.28
C ILE A 155 9.30 16.08 4.54
N SER A 156 9.33 14.77 4.30
CA SER A 156 8.25 13.84 4.60
C SER A 156 8.70 12.86 5.68
N MET A 157 7.80 12.52 6.59
CA MET A 157 8.00 11.47 7.59
C MET A 157 7.24 10.24 7.11
N LYS A 158 7.97 9.20 6.71
CA LYS A 158 7.38 8.01 6.08
C LYS A 158 7.47 6.82 7.02
N LEU A 159 6.33 6.19 7.33
CA LEU A 159 6.32 4.91 8.04
C LEU A 159 6.63 3.76 7.08
N ILE A 160 7.67 3.00 7.40
CA ILE A 160 8.24 1.96 6.54
C ILE A 160 8.40 0.68 7.36
N LEU A 161 8.02 -0.45 6.74
CA LEU A 161 8.32 -1.79 7.21
C LEU A 161 9.40 -2.36 6.28
N GLY A 162 10.60 -2.58 6.80
CA GLY A 162 11.77 -2.93 6.03
C GLY A 162 12.32 -4.31 6.35
N THR A 163 12.77 -5.01 5.32
CA THR A 163 13.50 -6.28 5.40
C THR A 163 14.77 -6.19 4.55
N HIS A 164 15.52 -7.27 4.36
CA HIS A 164 16.66 -7.26 3.44
C HIS A 164 16.26 -7.15 1.96
N PRO A 165 15.26 -7.87 1.43
CA PRO A 165 14.90 -7.77 0.02
C PRO A 165 13.98 -6.58 -0.32
N PHE A 166 13.21 -6.05 0.64
CA PHE A 166 12.20 -5.03 0.35
C PHE A 166 12.05 -3.96 1.44
N ASN A 167 11.31 -2.91 1.08
CA ASN A 167 10.68 -1.99 2.01
C ASN A 167 9.20 -1.79 1.60
N ALA A 168 8.31 -1.69 2.59
CA ALA A 168 6.90 -1.45 2.42
C ALA A 168 6.54 -0.09 3.03
N LEU A 169 6.20 0.86 2.16
CA LEU A 169 5.77 2.20 2.54
C LEU A 169 4.28 2.18 2.91
N VAL A 170 3.95 2.55 4.15
CA VAL A 170 2.56 2.77 4.55
C VAL A 170 2.06 4.06 3.90
N THR A 171 0.95 3.97 3.19
CA THR A 171 0.33 5.10 2.45
C THR A 171 -1.09 5.41 2.90
N ALA A 172 -1.66 4.60 3.78
CA ALA A 172 -2.78 4.97 4.63
C ALA A 172 -2.79 4.12 5.91
N SER A 173 -3.19 4.74 7.00
CA SER A 173 -3.27 4.12 8.31
C SER A 173 -4.30 4.82 9.19
N ALA A 174 -4.79 4.13 10.22
CA ALA A 174 -5.66 4.72 11.23
C ALA A 174 -5.21 4.31 12.63
N ARG A 175 -5.25 5.25 13.57
CA ARG A 175 -5.09 4.94 14.99
C ARG A 175 -6.32 4.15 15.43
N ILE A 176 -6.11 2.99 16.04
CA ILE A 176 -7.20 2.16 16.56
C ILE A 176 -7.48 2.45 18.04
N ASP A 177 -6.50 3.02 18.74
CA ASP A 177 -6.63 3.45 20.13
C ASP A 177 -7.23 4.86 20.27
N ASN A 178 -7.22 5.67 19.19
CA ASN A 178 -7.81 7.00 19.16
C ASN A 178 -8.61 7.25 17.88
N LEU A 179 -9.93 7.01 17.92
CA LEU A 179 -10.82 7.24 16.77
C LEU A 179 -11.21 8.72 16.57
N VAL A 180 -10.81 9.63 17.47
CA VAL A 180 -10.94 11.08 17.22
C VAL A 180 -9.97 11.52 16.13
N ASP A 181 -8.79 10.89 16.10
CA ASP A 181 -7.81 11.13 15.05
C ASP A 181 -8.34 10.62 13.71
N GLN A 182 -8.30 11.50 12.71
CA GLN A 182 -8.66 11.11 11.36
C GLN A 182 -7.61 10.13 10.81
N PRO A 183 -8.01 9.15 9.97
CA PRO A 183 -7.08 8.33 9.23
C PRO A 183 -6.08 9.19 8.45
N GLU A 184 -4.84 8.72 8.38
CA GLU A 184 -3.81 9.31 7.54
C GLU A 184 -3.90 8.71 6.14
N CYS A 185 -3.72 9.57 5.12
CA CYS A 185 -3.79 9.16 3.72
C CYS A 185 -2.75 9.93 2.91
N GLY A 186 -1.82 9.19 2.32
CA GLY A 186 -0.59 9.70 1.72
C GLY A 186 0.64 9.11 2.41
N PRO A 187 1.85 9.40 1.91
CA PRO A 187 3.09 8.81 2.41
C PRO A 187 3.58 9.42 3.72
N ASN A 188 2.90 10.43 4.26
CA ASN A 188 3.35 11.16 5.44
C ASN A 188 2.59 10.69 6.68
N THR A 189 3.32 10.25 7.70
CA THR A 189 2.83 9.77 8.99
C THR A 189 3.22 10.80 10.06
N VAL A 190 2.23 11.36 10.76
CA VAL A 190 2.43 12.35 11.82
C VAL A 190 1.89 11.89 13.18
N ASN A 191 0.87 11.03 13.17
CA ASN A 191 0.17 10.59 14.37
C ASN A 191 0.74 9.31 14.98
N PHE A 192 1.73 8.66 14.35
CA PHE A 192 2.35 7.43 14.87
C PHE A 192 3.82 7.34 14.43
N VAL A 193 4.70 7.92 15.25
CA VAL A 193 6.14 8.01 14.94
C VAL A 193 6.88 6.87 15.60
N VAL A 194 7.55 6.05 14.79
CA VAL A 194 8.34 4.91 15.25
C VAL A 194 9.83 5.25 15.12
N PRO A 195 10.57 5.46 16.21
CA PRO A 195 12.01 5.71 16.13
C PRO A 195 12.74 4.49 15.57
N PRO A 196 13.79 4.67 14.73
CA PRO A 196 14.59 3.55 14.23
C PRO A 196 15.15 2.68 15.36
N HIS A 197 15.27 1.38 15.11
CA HIS A 197 15.79 0.35 16.01
C HIS A 197 14.97 0.16 17.30
N SER A 198 13.67 0.42 17.24
CA SER A 198 12.75 0.27 18.39
C SER A 198 11.96 -1.05 18.38
N HIS A 199 12.54 -2.12 17.83
CA HIS A 199 11.87 -3.43 17.63
C HIS A 199 11.31 -4.08 18.91
N LEU A 200 11.86 -3.77 20.09
CA LEU A 200 11.33 -4.25 21.37
C LEU A 200 10.05 -3.52 21.81
N LYS A 201 9.83 -2.30 21.30
CA LYS A 201 8.70 -1.43 21.68
C LYS A 201 7.55 -1.50 20.67
N TYR A 202 7.86 -1.76 19.40
CA TYR A 202 6.88 -1.79 18.34
C TYR A 202 6.77 -3.20 17.78
N LYS A 203 5.63 -3.83 18.04
CA LYS A 203 5.33 -5.18 17.55
C LYS A 203 4.38 -5.12 16.37
N LEU A 204 4.64 -5.95 15.36
CA LEU A 204 3.74 -6.15 14.22
C LEU A 204 2.84 -7.36 14.46
N TYR A 205 1.55 -7.16 14.26
CA TYR A 205 0.54 -8.20 14.29
C TYR A 205 -0.10 -8.34 12.91
N LEU A 206 0.00 -9.53 12.33
CA LEU A 206 -0.54 -9.84 11.01
C LEU A 206 -1.99 -10.31 11.13
N ASP A 207 -2.82 -9.87 10.20
CA ASP A 207 -4.17 -10.42 10.05
C ASP A 207 -4.09 -11.87 9.53
N SER A 208 -4.68 -12.81 10.26
CA SER A 208 -4.58 -14.25 9.97
C SER A 208 -5.18 -14.59 8.61
N GLN A 209 -6.26 -13.92 8.20
CA GLN A 209 -6.86 -14.14 6.88
C GLN A 209 -5.93 -13.64 5.78
N SER A 210 -5.32 -12.47 5.97
CA SER A 210 -4.34 -11.90 5.06
C SER A 210 -3.10 -12.77 4.91
N TRP A 211 -2.62 -13.35 6.01
CA TRP A 211 -1.56 -14.36 6.00
C TRP A 211 -1.98 -15.61 5.21
N SER A 212 -3.12 -16.22 5.53
CA SER A 212 -3.62 -17.43 4.84
C SER A 212 -3.83 -17.20 3.33
N ASP A 213 -4.42 -16.06 2.95
CA ASP A 213 -4.61 -15.67 1.56
C ASP A 213 -3.27 -15.53 0.83
N SER A 214 -2.25 -15.01 1.53
CA SER A 214 -0.92 -14.82 0.95
C SER A 214 -0.21 -16.15 0.66
N LEU A 215 -0.36 -17.15 1.53
CA LEU A 215 0.18 -18.49 1.31
C LEU A 215 -0.47 -19.13 0.08
N THR A 216 -1.79 -19.00 -0.05
CA THR A 216 -2.55 -19.46 -1.23
C THR A 216 -2.11 -18.73 -2.51
N LEU A 217 -1.74 -17.45 -2.41
CA LEU A 217 -1.16 -16.71 -3.55
C LEU A 217 0.23 -17.25 -3.93
N GLY A 218 1.03 -17.68 -2.95
CA GLY A 218 2.36 -18.25 -3.16
C GLY A 218 2.38 -19.54 -3.99
N GLU A 219 1.30 -20.31 -3.93
CA GLU A 219 1.14 -21.54 -4.72
C GLU A 219 0.90 -21.28 -6.22
N LYS A 220 0.54 -20.04 -6.60
CA LYS A 220 0.21 -19.72 -8.00
C LYS A 220 1.46 -19.57 -8.87
N THR A 221 1.45 -20.23 -10.02
CA THR A 221 2.57 -20.25 -10.97
C THR A 221 2.65 -19.04 -11.88
N ASN A 222 1.59 -18.25 -12.04
CA ASN A 222 1.57 -17.07 -12.93
C ASN A 222 0.94 -15.88 -12.21
N LEU A 223 1.63 -15.37 -11.19
CA LEU A 223 1.16 -14.22 -10.40
C LEU A 223 1.77 -12.91 -10.90
N ASP A 224 0.92 -12.01 -11.37
CA ASP A 224 1.29 -10.66 -11.82
C ASP A 224 0.56 -9.53 -11.05
N SER A 225 -0.29 -9.91 -10.09
CA SER A 225 -1.12 -9.02 -9.28
C SER A 225 -1.71 -9.76 -8.07
N ILE A 226 -1.97 -9.04 -6.97
CA ILE A 226 -2.65 -9.59 -5.78
C ILE A 226 -4.11 -9.93 -6.10
N TYR A 227 -4.76 -9.04 -6.86
CA TYR A 227 -6.16 -9.15 -7.27
C TYR A 227 -6.26 -9.02 -8.79
N THR A 228 -7.08 -9.86 -9.41
CA THR A 228 -7.31 -9.85 -10.87
C THR A 228 -8.18 -8.68 -11.32
N HIS A 229 -8.97 -8.09 -10.41
CA HIS A 229 -9.79 -6.91 -10.68
C HIS A 229 -9.05 -5.63 -10.30
N SER A 230 -9.47 -4.51 -10.90
CA SER A 230 -9.02 -3.16 -10.49
C SER A 230 -7.50 -2.96 -10.47
N ARG A 231 -6.76 -3.57 -11.41
CA ARG A 231 -5.28 -3.53 -11.47
C ARG A 231 -4.68 -2.12 -11.35
N LEU A 232 -5.31 -1.11 -11.95
CA LEU A 232 -4.89 0.29 -11.81
C LEU A 232 -4.90 0.81 -10.37
N MET A 233 -5.84 0.35 -9.52
CA MET A 233 -5.88 0.73 -8.10
C MET A 233 -4.68 0.16 -7.33
N LYS A 234 -4.12 -0.95 -7.82
CA LYS A 234 -3.00 -1.69 -7.23
C LYS A 234 -1.64 -1.24 -7.78
N LEU A 235 -1.62 -0.20 -8.60
CA LEU A 235 -0.38 0.49 -8.97
C LEU A 235 0.03 1.46 -7.86
N ARG A 236 1.34 1.54 -7.63
CA ARG A 236 1.98 2.45 -6.67
C ARG A 236 1.77 3.92 -7.07
N GLN A 237 1.85 4.83 -6.10
CA GLN A 237 1.84 6.26 -6.34
C GLN A 237 3.22 6.75 -6.78
N LEU A 238 3.51 6.60 -8.07
CA LEU A 238 4.79 6.97 -8.67
C LEU A 238 4.68 8.27 -9.48
N LYS A 239 5.78 9.01 -9.55
CA LYS A 239 5.88 10.27 -10.32
C LYS A 239 6.94 10.22 -11.41
N THR A 240 7.70 9.13 -11.49
CA THR A 240 8.89 9.00 -12.34
C THR A 240 8.95 7.65 -13.03
N ARG A 241 9.85 7.54 -14.02
CA ARG A 241 10.19 6.29 -14.74
C ARG A 241 9.00 5.59 -15.39
N PHE A 242 8.04 6.34 -15.93
CA PHE A 242 6.94 5.82 -16.75
C PHE A 242 7.37 5.07 -18.03
N HIS A 243 8.64 5.15 -18.44
CA HIS A 243 9.20 4.30 -19.50
C HIS A 243 9.66 2.91 -19.01
N GLU A 244 9.68 2.66 -17.70
CA GLU A 244 10.09 1.38 -17.11
C GLU A 244 8.89 0.48 -16.88
N ILE A 245 9.01 -0.80 -17.21
CA ILE A 245 7.91 -1.78 -17.08
C ILE A 245 7.45 -1.93 -15.62
N ASP A 246 8.39 -1.90 -14.67
CA ASP A 246 8.12 -2.15 -13.25
C ASP A 246 7.37 -0.99 -12.56
N THR A 247 7.29 0.19 -13.20
CA THR A 247 6.41 1.30 -12.78
C THR A 247 4.94 0.88 -12.78
N TYR A 248 4.58 -0.08 -13.62
CA TYR A 248 3.22 -0.58 -13.80
C TYR A 248 2.98 -1.92 -13.09
N SER A 249 3.89 -2.33 -12.21
CA SER A 249 3.74 -3.53 -11.40
C SER A 249 2.73 -3.31 -10.27
N SER A 250 1.82 -4.27 -10.08
CA SER A 250 0.72 -4.19 -9.11
C SER A 250 1.17 -4.52 -7.67
N LYS A 251 2.17 -3.79 -7.17
CA LYS A 251 2.82 -4.01 -5.85
C LYS A 251 2.20 -3.18 -4.71
N ARG A 252 1.02 -2.62 -4.92
CA ARG A 252 0.27 -1.87 -3.90
C ARG A 252 -0.90 -2.70 -3.39
N SER A 253 -1.06 -2.71 -2.07
CA SER A 253 -2.18 -3.35 -1.41
C SER A 253 -3.00 -2.36 -0.59
N THR A 254 -4.29 -2.63 -0.47
CA THR A 254 -5.26 -1.79 0.25
C THR A 254 -6.25 -2.69 0.95
N LEU A 255 -6.58 -2.37 2.20
CA LEU A 255 -7.55 -3.13 2.99
C LEU A 255 -8.96 -2.95 2.42
N PHE A 256 -9.26 -1.73 2.01
CA PHE A 256 -10.54 -1.39 1.37
C PHE A 256 -10.42 -1.33 -0.14
N HIS A 257 -11.50 -1.69 -0.82
CA HIS A 257 -11.57 -1.78 -2.28
C HIS A 257 -12.49 -0.72 -2.90
N GLY A 258 -13.20 0.07 -2.09
CA GLY A 258 -13.96 1.21 -2.56
C GLY A 258 -13.05 2.26 -3.17
N TYR A 259 -13.52 2.92 -4.22
CA TYR A 259 -12.74 3.91 -4.95
C TYR A 259 -12.29 5.08 -4.04
N LEU A 260 -13.21 5.57 -3.20
CA LEU A 260 -12.94 6.65 -2.24
C LEU A 260 -12.33 6.15 -0.93
N GLN A 261 -12.09 4.83 -0.78
CA GLN A 261 -11.54 4.24 0.44
C GLN A 261 -10.05 3.89 0.29
N GLN A 262 -9.42 4.33 -0.80
CA GLN A 262 -8.03 4.07 -1.11
C GLN A 262 -7.35 5.40 -1.45
N PRO A 263 -6.08 5.61 -1.04
CA PRO A 263 -5.34 6.78 -1.49
C PRO A 263 -5.35 6.86 -3.02
N MET A 264 -5.70 8.02 -3.56
CA MET A 264 -5.62 8.26 -4.99
C MET A 264 -4.17 8.31 -5.45
N THR A 265 -3.92 7.85 -6.65
CA THR A 265 -2.62 7.87 -7.33
C THR A 265 -2.74 8.64 -8.64
N VAL A 266 -1.61 8.86 -9.31
CA VAL A 266 -1.56 9.48 -10.63
C VAL A 266 -2.40 8.73 -11.66
N PHE A 267 -2.56 7.42 -11.50
CA PHE A 267 -3.31 6.56 -12.42
C PHE A 267 -4.81 6.52 -12.13
N THR A 268 -5.23 7.05 -10.97
CA THR A 268 -6.57 6.78 -10.46
C THR A 268 -7.37 8.04 -10.33
N TYR A 269 -6.78 9.13 -9.81
CA TYR A 269 -7.45 10.41 -9.53
C TYR A 269 -8.55 10.80 -10.53
N GLY A 270 -8.29 10.73 -11.84
CA GLY A 270 -9.24 11.12 -12.89
C GLY A 270 -10.52 10.27 -12.99
N LYS A 271 -10.53 9.04 -12.44
CA LYS A 271 -11.74 8.21 -12.27
C LYS A 271 -12.51 8.55 -10.99
N GLY A 272 -11.84 9.20 -10.04
CA GLY A 272 -12.36 9.48 -8.71
C GLY A 272 -13.04 10.80 -8.52
N THR A 273 -13.09 11.59 -9.57
CA THR A 273 -13.65 12.91 -9.56
C THR A 273 -14.59 13.05 -10.74
N THR A 274 -15.72 13.70 -10.48
CA THR A 274 -16.64 14.17 -11.53
C THR A 274 -16.14 15.47 -12.16
N SER A 275 -15.14 16.13 -11.58
CA SER A 275 -14.62 17.39 -12.09
C SER A 275 -13.69 17.17 -13.29
N ILE A 276 -13.96 17.89 -14.37
CA ILE A 276 -13.07 17.95 -15.54
C ILE A 276 -12.11 19.12 -15.30
N ASN A 277 -10.94 18.80 -14.75
CA ASN A 277 -9.88 19.76 -14.47
C ASN A 277 -8.52 19.24 -14.98
N SER A 278 -7.49 20.09 -14.98
CA SER A 278 -6.15 19.72 -15.48
C SER A 278 -5.59 18.47 -14.81
N GLY A 279 -5.80 18.28 -13.51
CA GLY A 279 -5.40 17.08 -12.79
C GLY A 279 -6.18 15.85 -13.27
N ALA A 280 -7.50 15.95 -13.46
CA ALA A 280 -8.33 14.82 -13.87
C ALA A 280 -7.93 14.35 -15.27
N LEU A 281 -7.70 15.28 -16.20
CA LEU A 281 -7.23 15.00 -17.55
C LEU A 281 -5.83 14.39 -17.57
N SER A 282 -4.90 14.96 -16.79
CA SER A 282 -3.54 14.41 -16.64
C SER A 282 -3.57 12.97 -16.11
N SER A 283 -4.39 12.72 -15.09
CA SER A 283 -4.56 11.38 -14.52
C SER A 283 -5.19 10.40 -15.51
N ARG A 284 -6.17 10.82 -16.34
CA ARG A 284 -6.76 9.97 -17.38
C ARG A 284 -5.74 9.57 -18.44
N LEU A 285 -4.85 10.48 -18.85
CA LEU A 285 -3.77 10.15 -19.78
C LEU A 285 -2.78 9.15 -19.14
N LEU A 286 -2.33 9.40 -17.91
CA LEU A 286 -1.44 8.47 -17.19
C LEU A 286 -2.10 7.10 -16.96
N ALA A 287 -3.41 7.07 -16.68
CA ALA A 287 -4.18 5.84 -16.60
C ALA A 287 -4.26 5.11 -17.95
N THR A 288 -4.31 5.85 -19.06
CA THR A 288 -4.30 5.28 -20.42
C THR A 288 -2.96 4.61 -20.71
N LEU A 289 -1.84 5.26 -20.34
CA LEU A 289 -0.51 4.65 -20.43
C LEU A 289 -0.45 3.36 -19.61
N ALA A 290 -0.84 3.44 -18.34
CA ALA A 290 -0.83 2.29 -17.44
C ALA A 290 -1.72 1.15 -17.93
N THR A 291 -2.89 1.45 -18.49
CA THR A 291 -3.79 0.42 -19.03
C THR A 291 -3.17 -0.29 -20.22
N SER A 292 -2.51 0.43 -21.13
CA SER A 292 -1.82 -0.22 -22.25
C SER A 292 -0.65 -1.06 -21.76
N VAL A 293 0.17 -0.57 -20.82
CA VAL A 293 1.30 -1.35 -20.29
C VAL A 293 0.86 -2.60 -19.54
N VAL A 294 -0.16 -2.48 -18.69
CA VAL A 294 -0.71 -3.63 -17.94
C VAL A 294 -1.28 -4.70 -18.88
N ARG A 295 -1.81 -4.31 -20.05
CA ARG A 295 -2.39 -5.22 -21.04
C ARG A 295 -1.35 -5.81 -22.00
N ASP A 296 -0.44 -4.96 -22.50
CA ASP A 296 0.40 -5.26 -23.65
C ASP A 296 1.89 -5.40 -23.28
N GLY A 297 2.25 -5.20 -22.01
CA GLY A 297 3.62 -5.32 -21.52
C GLY A 297 4.59 -4.37 -22.22
N GLU A 298 5.77 -4.87 -22.60
CA GLU A 298 6.80 -4.11 -23.33
C GLU A 298 6.34 -3.63 -24.72
N SER A 299 5.33 -4.30 -25.29
CA SER A 299 4.75 -3.92 -26.60
C SER A 299 3.75 -2.78 -26.50
N ALA A 300 3.51 -2.23 -25.30
CA ALA A 300 2.54 -1.18 -25.08
C ALA A 300 2.81 0.09 -25.91
N ARG A 301 1.72 0.68 -26.40
CA ARG A 301 1.71 1.84 -27.28
C ARG A 301 0.69 2.86 -26.79
N LEU A 302 1.07 4.14 -26.83
CA LEU A 302 0.12 5.23 -26.70
C LEU A 302 -0.40 5.58 -28.09
N ALA A 303 -1.71 5.56 -28.27
CA ALA A 303 -2.36 6.00 -29.52
C ALA A 303 -2.59 7.51 -29.53
N LYS A 304 -2.33 8.16 -30.66
CA LYS A 304 -2.46 9.62 -30.87
C LYS A 304 -3.86 10.12 -30.52
N ASN A 305 -4.87 9.39 -31.03
CA ASN A 305 -6.29 9.65 -30.78
C ASN A 305 -6.65 9.71 -29.28
N SER A 306 -5.96 8.94 -28.42
CA SER A 306 -6.21 8.97 -26.98
C SER A 306 -5.81 10.30 -26.34
N VAL A 307 -4.79 10.96 -26.88
CA VAL A 307 -4.35 12.30 -26.44
C VAL A 307 -5.24 13.38 -27.05
N GLU A 308 -5.54 13.26 -28.35
CA GLU A 308 -6.40 14.20 -29.07
C GLU A 308 -7.81 14.28 -28.48
N LYS A 309 -8.37 13.17 -27.99
CA LYS A 309 -9.69 13.15 -27.34
C LYS A 309 -9.74 13.94 -26.04
N LEU A 310 -8.64 13.99 -25.28
CA LEU A 310 -8.59 14.67 -23.99
C LEU A 310 -8.28 16.18 -24.14
N LEU A 311 -7.62 16.58 -25.23
CA LEU A 311 -7.17 17.95 -25.43
C LEU A 311 -8.32 18.98 -25.49
N PRO A 312 -9.47 18.73 -26.17
CA PRO A 312 -10.62 19.64 -26.17
C PRO A 312 -11.28 19.82 -24.81
N GLU A 313 -11.09 18.90 -23.86
CA GLU A 313 -11.65 19.02 -22.51
C GLU A 313 -10.96 20.10 -21.66
N PHE A 314 -9.80 20.60 -22.10
CA PHE A 314 -9.15 21.74 -21.44
C PHE A 314 -9.85 23.06 -21.80
N THR A 315 -10.58 23.61 -20.83
CA THR A 315 -11.29 24.91 -20.97
C THR A 315 -10.38 26.14 -20.87
N LYS A 316 -9.14 25.96 -20.41
CA LYS A 316 -8.15 27.03 -20.21
C LYS A 316 -6.78 26.60 -20.71
N GLU A 317 -5.97 27.58 -21.12
CA GLU A 317 -4.56 27.37 -21.38
C GLU A 317 -3.84 27.11 -20.06
N THR A 318 -3.45 25.86 -19.82
CA THR A 318 -2.80 25.43 -18.56
C THR A 318 -1.48 24.75 -18.87
N LYS A 319 -0.57 24.70 -17.89
CA LYS A 319 0.70 23.97 -18.04
C LYS A 319 0.50 22.53 -18.48
N ALA A 320 -0.51 21.85 -17.91
CA ALA A 320 -0.86 20.48 -18.31
C ALA A 320 -1.29 20.41 -19.79
N LYS A 321 -2.09 21.36 -20.28
CA LYS A 321 -2.48 21.43 -21.70
C LYS A 321 -1.26 21.58 -22.62
N LEU A 322 -0.30 22.44 -22.25
CA LEU A 322 0.96 22.60 -22.99
C LEU A 322 1.76 21.29 -23.04
N VAL A 323 1.77 20.51 -21.96
CA VAL A 323 2.40 19.19 -21.95
C VAL A 323 1.68 18.22 -22.89
N PHE A 324 0.34 18.22 -22.95
CA PHE A 324 -0.41 17.41 -23.91
C PHE A 324 -0.08 17.77 -25.36
N LEU A 325 0.05 19.06 -25.67
CA LEU A 325 0.49 19.52 -27.00
C LEU A 325 1.90 19.03 -27.34
N ARG A 326 2.83 19.05 -26.39
CA ARG A 326 4.18 18.48 -26.56
C ARG A 326 4.14 16.95 -26.74
N ILE A 327 3.26 16.25 -26.05
CA ILE A 327 3.05 14.81 -26.25
C ILE A 327 2.53 14.53 -27.67
N LEU A 328 1.61 15.35 -28.18
CA LEU A 328 1.11 15.22 -29.56
C LEU A 328 2.22 15.41 -30.60
N GLN A 329 3.19 16.28 -30.32
CA GLN A 329 4.34 16.47 -31.20
C GLN A 329 5.24 15.23 -31.27
N LEU A 330 5.32 14.41 -30.21
CA LEU A 330 6.12 13.18 -30.23
C LEU A 330 5.63 12.10 -31.21
N PHE A 331 4.40 12.23 -31.70
CA PHE A 331 3.86 11.28 -32.66
C PHE A 331 4.43 11.49 -34.07
N ASP A 332 4.85 12.71 -34.40
CA ASP A 332 5.10 13.12 -35.78
C ASP A 332 3.95 12.67 -36.70
N ASP A 333 4.27 11.87 -37.73
CA ASP A 333 3.33 11.27 -38.68
C ASP A 333 2.78 9.90 -38.23
N ASN A 334 3.18 9.40 -37.06
CA ASN A 334 2.74 8.10 -36.55
C ASN A 334 1.42 8.20 -35.78
N ASP A 335 0.60 7.14 -35.86
CA ASP A 335 -0.61 7.01 -35.04
C ASP A 335 -0.33 6.53 -33.62
N ASN A 336 0.85 5.94 -33.40
CA ASN A 336 1.21 5.29 -32.14
C ASN A 336 2.69 5.52 -31.82
N ILE A 337 2.99 5.66 -30.52
CA ILE A 337 4.37 5.69 -30.00
C ILE A 337 4.54 4.65 -28.90
N SER A 338 5.75 4.10 -28.77
CA SER A 338 6.10 3.20 -27.65
C SER A 338 6.00 3.92 -26.31
N ILE A 339 5.50 3.21 -25.29
CA ILE A 339 5.48 3.71 -23.92
C ILE A 339 6.77 3.29 -23.21
N ILE A 340 7.05 1.99 -23.20
CA ILE A 340 8.25 1.41 -22.58
C ILE A 340 9.48 1.78 -23.41
N GLY A 341 10.55 2.20 -22.72
CA GLY A 341 11.79 2.69 -23.32
C GLY A 341 11.73 4.12 -23.90
N ASN A 342 10.57 4.77 -23.95
CA ASN A 342 10.42 6.11 -24.52
C ASN A 342 10.72 7.21 -23.49
N ARG A 343 11.97 7.70 -23.49
CA ARG A 343 12.45 8.70 -22.53
C ARG A 343 11.82 10.08 -22.70
N ASP A 344 11.45 10.46 -23.93
CA ASP A 344 10.83 11.76 -24.19
C ASP A 344 9.39 11.79 -23.67
N LEU A 345 8.62 10.75 -23.96
CA LEU A 345 7.28 10.58 -23.39
C LEU A 345 7.34 10.48 -21.86
N ASN A 346 8.35 9.79 -21.32
CA ASN A 346 8.58 9.72 -19.88
C ASN A 346 8.73 11.11 -19.27
N SER A 347 9.64 11.95 -19.80
CA SER A 347 9.88 13.29 -19.25
C SER A 347 8.57 14.12 -19.18
N LEU A 348 7.74 14.04 -20.21
CA LEU A 348 6.44 14.72 -20.24
C LEU A 348 5.44 14.10 -19.24
N ALA A 349 5.43 12.78 -19.08
CA ALA A 349 4.59 12.10 -18.10
C ALA A 349 4.99 12.45 -16.64
N GLU A 350 6.29 12.62 -16.35
CA GLU A 350 6.79 13.09 -15.06
C GLU A 350 6.36 14.54 -14.77
N GLU A 351 6.38 15.40 -15.79
CA GLU A 351 5.87 16.76 -15.69
C GLU A 351 4.37 16.77 -15.35
N LEU A 352 3.57 15.93 -16.02
CA LEU A 352 2.15 15.75 -15.69
C LEU A 352 1.93 15.23 -14.26
N ALA A 353 2.68 14.21 -13.84
CA ALA A 353 2.58 13.65 -12.50
C ALA A 353 2.88 14.70 -11.42
N THR A 354 3.87 15.57 -11.68
CA THR A 354 4.23 16.68 -10.80
C THR A 354 3.11 17.72 -10.71
N LEU A 355 2.53 18.11 -11.84
CA LEU A 355 1.39 19.04 -11.89
C LEU A 355 0.13 18.46 -11.23
N LEU A 356 -0.04 17.14 -11.25
CA LEU A 356 -1.16 16.41 -10.68
C LEU A 356 -1.08 16.26 -9.15
N ALA A 357 0.12 16.24 -8.56
CA ALA A 357 0.31 15.93 -7.14
C ALA A 357 -0.55 16.77 -6.16
N PRO A 358 -0.72 18.10 -6.32
CA PRO A 358 -1.56 18.89 -5.41
C PRO A 358 -3.05 18.51 -5.45
N TYR A 359 -3.55 18.10 -6.62
CA TYR A 359 -4.94 17.65 -6.79
C TYR A 359 -5.20 16.35 -6.03
N ILE A 360 -4.25 15.40 -6.13
CA ILE A 360 -4.29 14.13 -5.38
C ILE A 360 -4.29 14.40 -3.88
N SER A 361 -3.34 15.21 -3.40
CA SER A 361 -3.25 15.55 -1.97
C SER A 361 -4.57 16.17 -1.46
N THR A 362 -5.15 17.09 -2.24
CA THR A 362 -6.41 17.73 -1.88
C THR A 362 -7.58 16.75 -1.87
N ALA A 363 -7.71 15.87 -2.87
CA ALA A 363 -8.79 14.90 -2.94
C ALA A 363 -8.67 13.81 -1.88
N ASN A 364 -7.46 13.35 -1.59
CA ASN A 364 -7.22 12.43 -0.48
C ASN A 364 -7.70 13.04 0.84
N LYS A 365 -7.32 14.29 1.11
CA LYS A 365 -7.74 15.01 2.32
C LYS A 365 -9.25 15.25 2.41
N LYS A 366 -9.89 15.64 1.29
CA LYS A 366 -11.29 16.09 1.30
C LYS A 366 -12.32 14.97 1.10
N SER A 367 -11.93 13.86 0.49
CA SER A 367 -12.88 12.82 0.07
C SER A 367 -12.47 11.44 0.55
N VAL A 368 -11.18 11.09 0.47
CA VAL A 368 -10.73 9.75 0.87
C VAL A 368 -10.70 9.59 2.38
N ILE A 369 -10.06 10.52 3.10
CA ILE A 369 -9.97 10.45 4.57
C ILE A 369 -11.37 10.35 5.22
N PRO A 370 -12.36 11.21 4.89
CA PRO A 370 -13.71 11.08 5.43
C PRO A 370 -14.36 9.73 5.08
N SER A 371 -14.22 9.26 3.84
CA SER A 371 -14.80 7.99 3.43
C SER A 371 -14.18 6.78 4.13
N ILE A 372 -12.87 6.82 4.43
CA ILE A 372 -12.19 5.81 5.24
C ILE A 372 -12.71 5.89 6.67
N ALA A 373 -12.76 7.09 7.27
CA ALA A 373 -13.22 7.28 8.64
C ALA A 373 -14.66 6.78 8.84
N ASP A 374 -15.55 7.05 7.90
CA ASP A 374 -16.94 6.56 7.95
C ASP A 374 -17.02 5.04 7.79
N HIS A 375 -16.19 4.46 6.92
CA HIS A 375 -16.15 3.02 6.74
C HIS A 375 -15.60 2.29 7.96
N LEU A 376 -14.57 2.85 8.61
CA LEU A 376 -14.00 2.32 9.84
C LEU A 376 -15.01 2.27 10.99
N LYS A 377 -16.07 3.09 11.01
CA LYS A 377 -17.12 2.96 12.05
C LYS A 377 -17.94 1.67 11.90
N LEU A 378 -17.97 1.10 10.70
CA LEU A 378 -18.76 -0.08 10.34
C LEU A 378 -17.95 -1.36 10.22
N TYR A 379 -16.66 -1.23 9.91
CA TYR A 379 -15.69 -2.31 9.93
C TYR A 379 -15.54 -2.84 11.38
#